data_AF-A0A2H0CTE6-F1
#
_entry.id   AF-A0A2H0CTE6-F1
#
_cell.length_a   1.000
_cell.length_b   1.000
_cell.length_c   1.000
_cell.angle_alpha   90.00
_cell.angle_beta   90.00
_cell.angle_gamma   90.00
#
_symmetry.space_group_name_H-M   'P 1'
#
loop_
_entity.id
_entity.type
_entity.pdbx_description
1 polymer ?
#
loop_
_entity_poly.entity_id
_entity_poly.type
_entity_poly.pdbx_seq_one_letter_code
_entity_poly.pdbx_strand_id
1 'polypeptide(L)'
;MTTALHPPKDWKFFSIFTAFLATWFFLLQTPKTYAADICKGGLKELQKSQAVIQDKGGIWGYLEQSSALKDQSILGLQIDGKLQRLIVSFENLCEVGKIPTQKLFDLILNLMGDARVIFNKNADRQPKDKLLENLNVLNKNIDELLAQLPN
;
A
#
# COMPACT_ATOMS: atom_id res chain seq x y z
N MET A 1 -25.89 -40.15 53.53
CA MET A 1 -24.59 -39.50 53.78
C MET A 1 -24.15 -38.84 52.47
N THR A 2 -24.38 -37.54 52.33
CA THR A 2 -23.99 -36.76 51.14
C THR A 2 -23.24 -35.54 51.63
N THR A 3 -21.91 -35.63 51.61
CA THR A 3 -21.00 -34.52 51.92
C THR A 3 -21.05 -33.54 50.76
N ALA A 4 -21.71 -32.39 50.98
CA ALA A 4 -21.63 -31.26 50.07
C ALA A 4 -20.22 -30.65 50.17
N LEU A 5 -19.43 -30.81 49.11
CA LEU A 5 -18.16 -30.11 48.94
C LEU A 5 -18.45 -28.62 48.69
N HIS A 6 -18.28 -27.78 49.72
CA HIS A 6 -18.31 -26.33 49.55
C HIS A 6 -17.01 -25.85 48.89
N PRO A 7 -17.08 -25.02 47.84
CA PRO A 7 -15.89 -24.45 47.22
C PRO A 7 -15.21 -23.47 48.21
N PRO A 8 -13.87 -23.47 48.27
CA PRO A 8 -13.13 -22.58 49.18
C PRO A 8 -13.37 -21.11 48.84
N LYS A 9 -13.50 -20.29 49.90
CA LYS A 9 -13.88 -18.87 49.90
C LYS A 9 -13.05 -17.99 48.95
N ASP A 10 -11.83 -18.41 48.65
CA ASP A 10 -10.85 -17.65 47.86
C ASP A 10 -10.92 -17.94 46.35
N TRP A 11 -11.76 -18.88 45.93
CA TRP A 11 -11.93 -19.28 44.52
C TRP A 11 -12.35 -18.11 43.62
N LYS A 12 -13.20 -17.22 44.14
CA LYS A 12 -13.66 -16.04 43.40
C LYS A 12 -12.51 -15.05 43.17
N PHE A 13 -11.63 -14.89 44.16
CA PHE A 13 -10.49 -13.97 44.06
C PHE A 13 -9.45 -14.49 43.08
N PHE A 14 -9.16 -15.80 43.14
CA PHE A 14 -8.23 -16.45 42.22
C PHE A 14 -8.75 -16.40 40.77
N SER A 15 -10.05 -16.67 40.57
CA SER A 15 -10.67 -16.66 39.24
C SER A 15 -10.71 -15.25 38.61
N ILE A 16 -10.97 -14.21 39.42
CA ILE A 16 -10.94 -12.81 38.96
C ILE A 16 -9.51 -12.40 38.58
N PHE A 17 -8.52 -12.77 39.42
CA PHE A 17 -7.12 -12.43 39.16
C PHE A 17 -6.60 -13.10 37.88
N THR A 18 -6.92 -14.38 37.65
CA THR A 18 -6.56 -15.07 36.41
C THR A 18 -7.25 -14.50 35.18
N ALA A 19 -8.51 -14.08 35.29
CA ALA A 19 -9.22 -13.42 34.19
C ALA A 19 -8.57 -12.07 33.84
N PHE A 20 -8.21 -11.28 34.86
CA PHE A 20 -7.51 -10.01 34.67
C PHE A 20 -6.14 -10.20 34.00
N LEU A 21 -5.38 -11.20 34.43
CA LEU A 21 -4.07 -11.52 33.88
C LEU A 21 -4.15 -11.98 32.40
N ALA A 22 -5.13 -12.83 32.07
CA ALA A 22 -5.37 -13.30 30.71
C ALA A 22 -5.79 -12.14 29.78
N THR A 23 -6.63 -11.22 30.27
CA THR A 23 -7.07 -10.05 29.50
C THR A 23 -5.91 -9.08 29.25
N TRP A 24 -5.03 -8.89 30.24
CA TRP A 24 -3.84 -8.06 30.09
C TRP A 24 -2.84 -8.68 29.09
N PHE A 25 -2.62 -9.99 29.15
CA PHE A 25 -1.72 -10.68 28.22
C PHE A 25 -2.22 -10.60 26.76
N PHE A 26 -3.54 -10.63 26.55
CA PHE A 26 -4.16 -10.47 25.23
C PHE A 26 -4.01 -9.04 24.68
N LEU A 27 -4.06 -8.02 25.55
CA LEU A 27 -3.86 -6.61 25.18
C LEU A 27 -2.39 -6.26 24.86
N LEU A 28 -1.43 -6.99 25.41
CA LEU A 28 0.00 -6.84 25.11
C LEU A 28 0.42 -7.47 23.77
N GLN A 29 -0.46 -8.26 23.12
CA GLN A 29 -0.18 -8.96 21.86
C GLN A 29 -0.78 -8.26 20.62
N THR A 30 -0.37 -7.03 20.31
CA THR A 30 -0.44 -6.48 18.92
C THR A 30 0.74 -5.49 18.72
N PRO A 31 1.33 -5.27 17.51
CA PRO A 31 0.95 -5.65 16.14
C PRO A 31 2.14 -6.19 15.29
N LYS A 32 3.03 -7.04 15.83
CA LYS A 32 4.21 -7.49 15.05
C LYS A 32 3.86 -8.33 13.81
N THR A 33 2.72 -9.01 13.81
CA THR A 33 2.25 -9.82 12.68
C THR A 33 1.78 -8.96 11.51
N TYR A 34 1.06 -7.87 11.76
CA TYR A 34 0.60 -6.94 10.73
C TYR A 34 1.75 -6.22 10.03
N ALA A 35 2.78 -5.85 10.80
CA ALA A 35 3.98 -5.22 10.28
C ALA A 35 4.76 -6.11 9.29
N ALA A 36 4.96 -7.38 9.66
CA ALA A 36 5.64 -8.36 8.81
C ALA A 36 4.83 -8.68 7.54
N ASP A 37 3.51 -8.63 7.64
CA ASP A 37 2.60 -8.85 6.51
C ASP A 37 2.64 -7.68 5.50
N ILE A 38 2.63 -6.43 5.96
CA ILE A 38 2.72 -5.26 5.07
C ILE A 38 4.06 -5.21 4.33
N CYS A 39 5.18 -5.43 5.03
CA CYS A 39 6.50 -5.36 4.40
C CYS A 39 6.79 -6.51 3.42
N LYS A 40 6.16 -7.68 3.60
CA LYS A 40 6.36 -8.83 2.72
C LYS A 40 5.25 -8.95 1.68
N GLY A 41 4.00 -9.02 2.13
CA GLY A 41 2.82 -9.14 1.30
C GLY A 41 2.51 -7.84 0.55
N GLY A 42 2.45 -6.72 1.27
CA GLY A 42 2.17 -5.41 0.68
C GLY A 42 3.23 -4.99 -0.34
N LEU A 43 4.53 -5.09 -0.02
CA LEU A 43 5.60 -4.78 -0.98
C LEU A 43 5.51 -5.67 -2.24
N LYS A 44 5.27 -6.97 -2.07
CA LYS A 44 5.10 -7.89 -3.20
C LYS A 44 3.90 -7.53 -4.07
N GLU A 45 2.82 -7.05 -3.47
CA GLU A 45 1.64 -6.59 -4.20
C GLU A 45 1.92 -5.30 -4.99
N LEU A 46 2.61 -4.32 -4.39
CA LEU A 46 3.04 -3.11 -5.08
C LEU A 46 3.94 -3.44 -6.28
N GLN A 47 4.93 -4.33 -6.09
CA GLN A 47 5.82 -4.78 -7.16
C GLN A 47 5.06 -5.48 -8.29
N LYS A 48 4.08 -6.34 -7.97
CA LYS A 48 3.23 -6.97 -8.98
C LYS A 48 2.39 -5.96 -9.75
N SER A 49 1.81 -5.00 -9.05
CA SER A 49 1.01 -3.95 -9.67
C SER A 49 1.88 -3.09 -10.61
N GLN A 50 3.10 -2.77 -10.21
CA GLN A 50 4.09 -2.10 -11.07
C GLN A 50 4.48 -2.96 -12.28
N ALA A 51 4.70 -4.25 -12.11
CA ALA A 51 5.01 -5.16 -13.22
C ALA A 51 3.90 -5.16 -14.27
N VAL A 52 2.63 -5.15 -13.87
CA VAL A 52 1.50 -5.05 -14.82
C VAL A 52 1.54 -3.75 -15.63
N ILE A 53 2.01 -2.65 -15.04
CA ILE A 53 2.19 -1.37 -15.73
C ILE A 53 3.38 -1.46 -16.70
N GLN A 54 4.51 -1.98 -16.24
CA GLN A 54 5.76 -2.06 -16.99
C GLN A 54 5.72 -3.09 -18.13
N ASP A 55 5.01 -4.21 -17.98
CA ASP A 55 4.83 -5.24 -19.01
C ASP A 55 4.17 -4.68 -20.28
N LYS A 56 3.46 -3.55 -20.16
CA LYS A 56 2.87 -2.81 -21.28
C LYS A 56 3.72 -1.65 -21.79
N GLY A 57 4.96 -1.53 -21.31
CA GLY A 57 5.89 -0.44 -21.62
C GLY A 57 5.76 0.79 -20.71
N GLY A 58 4.97 0.72 -19.63
CA GLY A 58 4.71 1.85 -18.76
C GLY A 58 3.86 2.95 -19.41
N ILE A 59 3.71 4.06 -18.70
CA ILE A 59 3.03 5.24 -19.23
C ILE A 59 3.85 5.85 -20.37
N TRP A 60 5.18 5.81 -20.28
CA TRP A 60 6.07 6.20 -21.37
C TRP A 60 5.74 5.43 -22.66
N GLY A 61 5.77 4.10 -22.61
CA GLY A 61 5.51 3.25 -23.78
C GLY A 61 4.08 3.38 -24.31
N TYR A 62 3.11 3.61 -23.42
CA TYR A 62 1.73 3.90 -23.79
C TYR A 62 1.59 5.19 -24.60
N LEU A 63 2.30 6.27 -24.23
CA LEU A 63 2.30 7.53 -24.98
C LEU A 63 3.12 7.44 -26.27
N GLU A 64 4.24 6.72 -26.23
CA GLU A 64 5.16 6.55 -27.37
C GLU A 64 4.50 5.84 -28.55
N GLN A 65 3.55 4.94 -28.27
CA GLN A 65 2.79 4.20 -29.28
C GLN A 65 1.71 5.03 -29.96
N SER A 66 1.34 6.19 -29.41
CA SER A 66 0.32 7.07 -29.98
C SER A 66 0.93 8.12 -30.89
N SER A 67 0.41 8.23 -32.12
CA SER A 67 0.84 9.27 -33.06
C SER A 67 0.49 10.69 -32.57
N ALA A 68 -0.52 10.84 -31.72
CA ALA A 68 -1.00 12.14 -31.25
C ALA A 68 -0.36 12.59 -29.92
N LEU A 69 0.28 11.67 -29.19
CA LEU A 69 0.72 11.88 -27.81
C LEU A 69 2.19 11.56 -27.56
N LYS A 70 2.91 11.06 -28.56
CA LYS A 70 4.35 10.79 -28.48
C LYS A 70 5.18 11.99 -28.03
N ASP A 71 4.74 13.21 -28.32
CA ASP A 71 5.36 14.45 -27.83
C ASP A 71 5.32 14.59 -26.29
N GLN A 72 4.45 13.82 -25.64
CA GLN A 72 4.23 13.80 -24.20
C GLN A 72 4.87 12.58 -23.52
N SER A 73 5.59 11.72 -24.24
CA SER A 73 6.22 10.52 -23.68
C SER A 73 7.15 10.82 -22.50
N ILE A 74 7.81 11.98 -22.48
CA ILE A 74 8.66 12.41 -21.36
C ILE A 74 7.87 12.56 -20.06
N LEU A 75 6.62 13.07 -20.12
CA LEU A 75 5.73 13.10 -18.95
C LEU A 75 5.45 11.67 -18.46
N GLY A 76 5.18 10.75 -19.38
CA GLY A 76 4.99 9.33 -19.05
C GLY A 76 6.19 8.73 -18.34
N LEU A 77 7.40 8.98 -18.84
CA LEU A 77 8.64 8.50 -18.23
C LEU A 77 8.86 9.07 -16.82
N GLN A 78 8.51 10.35 -16.61
CA GLN A 78 8.57 10.97 -15.29
C GLN A 78 7.61 10.29 -14.31
N ILE A 79 6.37 10.04 -14.73
CA ILE A 79 5.38 9.36 -13.88
C ILE A 79 5.85 7.94 -13.55
N ASP A 80 6.34 7.19 -14.54
CA ASP A 80 6.87 5.83 -14.35
C ASP A 80 8.01 5.81 -13.32
N GLY A 81 8.97 6.74 -13.42
CA GLY A 81 10.08 6.87 -12.48
C GLY A 81 9.63 7.26 -11.07
N LYS A 82 8.62 8.12 -10.95
CA LYS A 82 8.07 8.54 -9.65
C LYS A 82 7.27 7.42 -8.97
N LEU A 83 6.47 6.65 -9.71
CA LEU A 83 5.80 5.45 -9.21
C LEU A 83 6.82 4.43 -8.69
N GLN A 84 7.91 4.19 -9.44
CA GLN A 84 8.99 3.33 -8.98
C GLN A 84 9.63 3.86 -7.68
N ARG A 85 9.84 5.17 -7.57
CA ARG A 85 10.39 5.77 -6.35
C ARG A 85 9.49 5.54 -5.13
N LEU A 86 8.17 5.62 -5.26
CA LEU A 86 7.24 5.29 -4.17
C LEU A 86 7.45 3.86 -3.64
N ILE A 87 7.61 2.89 -4.54
CA ILE A 87 7.86 1.48 -4.17
C ILE A 87 9.20 1.34 -3.46
N VAL A 88 10.26 1.94 -4.01
CA VAL A 88 11.61 1.87 -3.42
C VAL A 88 11.64 2.54 -2.05
N SER A 89 10.96 3.68 -1.87
CA SER A 89 10.82 4.31 -0.55
C SER A 89 10.08 3.41 0.43
N PHE A 90 9.02 2.72 -0.02
CA PHE A 90 8.28 1.76 0.81
C PHE A 90 9.16 0.54 1.20
N GLU A 91 9.94 0.02 0.26
CA GLU A 91 10.91 -1.06 0.49
C GLU A 91 11.98 -0.65 1.50
N ASN A 92 12.59 0.52 1.30
CA ASN A 92 13.61 1.05 2.21
C ASN A 92 13.07 1.20 3.64
N LEU A 93 11.84 1.72 3.80
CA LEU A 93 11.17 1.78 5.10
C LEU A 93 11.09 0.42 5.79
N CYS A 94 10.77 -0.63 5.03
CA CYS A 94 10.75 -2.01 5.53
C CYS A 94 12.15 -2.52 5.91
N GLU A 95 13.16 -2.26 5.09
CA GLU A 95 14.55 -2.67 5.35
C GLU A 95 15.14 -2.02 6.61
N VAL A 96 14.86 -0.73 6.83
CA VAL A 96 15.35 0.00 8.02
C VAL A 96 14.48 -0.22 9.27
N GLY A 97 13.49 -1.11 9.21
CA GLY A 97 12.59 -1.42 10.32
C GLY A 97 11.55 -0.35 10.64
N LYS A 98 11.42 0.69 9.80
CA LYS A 98 10.36 1.70 9.87
C LYS A 98 9.11 1.20 9.16
N ILE A 99 8.41 0.26 9.79
CA ILE A 99 7.25 -0.43 9.21
C ILE A 99 6.26 0.58 8.60
N PRO A 100 5.98 0.53 7.28
CA PRO A 100 4.99 1.36 6.62
C PRO A 100 3.59 1.18 7.21
N THR A 101 2.79 2.24 7.19
CA THR A 101 1.38 2.14 7.58
C THR A 101 0.54 1.53 6.46
N GLN A 102 -0.57 0.86 6.83
CA GLN A 102 -1.55 0.38 5.85
C GLN A 102 -2.04 1.52 4.94
N LYS A 103 -2.27 2.71 5.50
CA LYS A 103 -2.66 3.89 4.75
C LYS A 103 -1.66 4.25 3.66
N LEU A 104 -0.35 4.19 3.94
CA LEU A 104 0.67 4.46 2.93
C LEU A 104 0.63 3.40 1.82
N PHE A 105 0.52 2.12 2.18
CA PHE A 105 0.36 1.04 1.21
C PHE A 105 -0.85 1.27 0.30
N ASP A 106 -2.03 1.56 0.88
CA ASP A 106 -3.27 1.79 0.12
C ASP A 106 -3.14 3.00 -0.82
N LEU A 107 -2.49 4.08 -0.37
CA LEU A 107 -2.25 5.27 -1.19
C LEU A 107 -1.40 4.95 -2.42
N ILE A 108 -0.29 4.20 -2.25
CA ILE A 108 0.57 3.81 -3.38
C ILE A 108 -0.19 2.87 -4.32
N LEU A 109 -0.91 1.88 -3.77
CA LEU A 109 -1.67 0.90 -4.55
C LEU A 109 -2.77 1.58 -5.39
N ASN A 110 -3.45 2.59 -4.83
CA ASN A 110 -4.45 3.37 -5.53
C ASN A 110 -3.85 4.16 -6.70
N LEU A 111 -2.70 4.82 -6.52
CA LEU A 111 -2.01 5.54 -7.60
C LEU A 111 -1.62 4.58 -8.76
N MET A 112 -1.20 3.36 -8.45
CA MET A 112 -0.99 2.33 -9.48
C MET A 112 -2.29 1.85 -10.12
N GLY A 113 -3.39 1.82 -9.38
CA GLY A 113 -4.74 1.60 -9.90
C GLY A 113 -5.14 2.68 -10.91
N ASP A 114 -4.95 3.94 -10.56
CA ASP A 114 -5.25 5.09 -11.42
C ASP A 114 -4.41 5.04 -12.70
N ALA A 115 -3.11 4.77 -12.59
CA ALA A 115 -2.26 4.53 -13.75
C ALA A 115 -2.84 3.44 -14.67
N ARG A 116 -3.22 2.28 -14.12
CA ARG A 116 -3.84 1.18 -14.88
C ARG A 116 -5.14 1.59 -15.57
N VAL A 117 -5.98 2.37 -14.91
CA VAL A 117 -7.24 2.86 -15.51
C VAL A 117 -6.97 3.74 -16.74
N ILE A 118 -5.91 4.56 -16.69
CA ILE A 118 -5.53 5.45 -17.79
C ILE A 118 -5.09 4.65 -19.03
N PHE A 119 -4.15 3.71 -18.88
CA PHE A 119 -3.56 3.02 -20.04
C PHE A 119 -4.29 1.73 -20.46
N ASN A 120 -5.27 1.25 -19.70
CA ASN A 120 -6.13 0.14 -20.14
C ASN A 120 -7.09 0.56 -21.28
N LYS A 121 -7.21 1.86 -21.55
CA LYS A 121 -7.94 2.41 -22.69
C LYS A 121 -6.94 2.76 -23.79
N ASN A 122 -7.31 2.56 -25.06
CA ASN A 122 -6.44 2.95 -26.18
C ASN A 122 -6.25 4.47 -26.19
N ALA A 123 -4.99 4.93 -26.29
CA ALA A 123 -4.61 6.35 -26.26
C ALA A 123 -5.24 7.18 -27.37
N ASP A 124 -5.22 6.66 -28.61
CA ASP A 124 -5.74 7.35 -29.79
C ASP A 124 -7.27 7.44 -29.82
N ARG A 125 -7.95 6.66 -28.97
CA ARG A 125 -9.42 6.71 -28.82
C ARG A 125 -9.87 7.68 -27.72
N GLN A 126 -8.93 8.32 -27.03
CA GLN A 126 -9.24 9.27 -25.96
C GLN A 126 -9.00 10.71 -26.45
N PRO A 127 -9.83 11.68 -26.02
CA PRO A 127 -9.51 13.07 -26.24
C PRO A 127 -8.16 13.42 -25.61
N LYS A 128 -7.23 13.97 -26.41
CA LYS A 128 -5.86 14.31 -25.98
C LYS A 128 -5.85 15.12 -24.68
N ASP A 129 -6.64 16.18 -24.62
CA ASP A 129 -6.67 17.08 -23.46
C ASP A 129 -7.11 16.38 -22.18
N LYS A 130 -8.14 15.52 -22.28
CA LYS A 130 -8.64 14.76 -21.13
C LYS A 130 -7.62 13.74 -20.63
N LEU A 131 -6.89 13.10 -21.55
CA LEU A 131 -5.83 12.18 -21.18
C LEU A 131 -4.67 12.91 -20.50
N LEU A 132 -4.26 14.06 -21.01
CA LEU A 132 -3.21 14.88 -20.40
C LEU A 132 -3.63 15.43 -19.04
N GLU A 133 -4.89 15.83 -18.87
CA GLU A 133 -5.45 16.22 -17.58
C GLU A 133 -5.31 15.07 -16.56
N ASN A 134 -5.74 13.86 -16.93
CA ASN A 134 -5.63 12.69 -16.06
C ASN A 134 -4.17 12.37 -15.69
N LEU A 135 -3.25 12.46 -16.65
CA LEU A 135 -1.82 12.24 -16.41
C LEU A 135 -1.22 13.30 -15.50
N ASN A 136 -1.61 14.57 -15.65
CA ASN A 136 -1.16 15.65 -14.79
C ASN A 136 -1.70 15.52 -13.36
N VAL A 137 -2.97 15.12 -13.20
CA VAL A 137 -3.56 14.82 -11.89
C VAL A 137 -2.82 13.66 -11.23
N LEU A 138 -2.57 12.56 -11.96
CA LEU A 138 -1.79 11.44 -11.44
C LEU A 138 -0.38 11.86 -11.01
N ASN A 139 0.33 12.59 -11.88
CA ASN A 139 1.68 13.09 -11.60
C ASN A 139 1.72 13.96 -10.33
N LYS A 140 0.75 14.86 -10.18
CA LYS A 140 0.60 15.71 -9.00
C LYS A 140 0.34 14.89 -7.73
N ASN A 141 -0.58 13.93 -7.78
CA ASN A 141 -0.90 13.10 -6.61
C ASN A 141 0.31 12.26 -6.16
N ILE A 142 1.13 11.80 -7.12
CA ILE A 142 2.39 11.12 -6.82
C ILE A 142 3.38 12.07 -6.16
N ASP A 143 3.53 13.30 -6.66
CA ASP A 143 4.42 14.31 -6.06
C ASP A 143 3.99 14.67 -4.63
N GLU A 144 2.69 14.83 -4.39
CA GLU A 144 2.13 15.08 -3.06
C GLU A 144 2.41 13.94 -2.08
N LEU A 145 2.36 12.69 -2.55
CA LEU A 145 2.69 11.53 -1.72
C LEU A 145 4.19 11.40 -1.47
N LEU A 146 5.02 11.61 -2.51
CA LEU A 146 6.48 11.59 -2.38
C LEU A 146 6.98 12.63 -1.38
N ALA A 147 6.39 13.83 -1.37
CA ALA A 147 6.75 14.90 -0.44
C ALA A 147 6.47 14.55 1.04
N GLN A 148 5.63 13.54 1.30
CA GLN A 148 5.32 13.06 2.66
C GLN A 148 6.27 11.95 3.12
N LEU A 149 7.06 11.38 2.21
CA LEU A 149 7.98 10.28 2.53
C LEU A 149 9.32 10.81 3.03
N PRO A 150 9.98 10.11 3.97
CA PRO A 150 11.32 10.46 4.38
C PRO A 150 12.30 10.29 3.22
N ASN A 151 13.19 11.27 3.06
CA ASN A 151 14.30 11.24 2.09
C ASN A 151 15.31 10.14 2.39
#